data_AF-A0A2T8HMN7-F1
#
_entry.id   AF-A0A2T8HMN7-F1
#
_cell.length_a   1.000
_cell.length_b   1.000
_cell.length_c   1.000
_cell.angle_alpha   90.00
_cell.angle_beta   90.00
_cell.angle_gamma   90.00
#
_symmetry.space_group_name_H-M   'P 1'
#
loop_
_entity.id
_entity.type
_entity.pdbx_description
1 polymer ?
#
loop_
_entity_poly.entity_id
_entity_poly.type
_entity_poly.pdbx_seq_one_letter_code
_entity_poly.pdbx_strand_id
1 'polypeptide(L)'
;MNALYFIAFWACQLISSVLFKYGGIYPKYHWHAFIAGNAILLTASWFLIQLFRYFPQPIVIALCSGGTFVTVQFGMALYFKQSLSWVQIVGLFFIVTGIVITAYGTTGSLSLSKD
;
A
#
# COMPACT_ATOMS: atom_id res chain seq x y z
N MET A 1 -7.23 17.56 1.44
CA MET A 1 -5.76 17.51 1.30
C MET A 1 -5.16 16.19 1.83
N ASN A 2 -5.62 15.63 2.95
CA ASN A 2 -4.98 14.46 3.57
C ASN A 2 -5.10 13.13 2.79
N ALA A 3 -6.20 12.91 2.06
CA ALA A 3 -6.41 11.69 1.26
C ALA A 3 -5.46 11.59 0.04
N LEU A 4 -4.96 12.73 -0.46
CA LEU A 4 -4.01 12.76 -1.58
C LEU A 4 -2.69 12.07 -1.22
N TYR A 5 -2.27 12.15 0.04
CA TYR A 5 -1.05 11.47 0.50
C TYR A 5 -1.19 9.94 0.48
N PHE A 6 -2.36 9.40 0.81
CA PHE A 6 -2.61 7.96 0.68
C PHE A 6 -2.59 7.51 -0.78
N ILE A 7 -3.24 8.27 -1.67
CA ILE A 7 -3.27 7.95 -3.11
C ILE A 7 -1.86 8.03 -3.71
N ALA A 8 -1.11 9.10 -3.40
CA ALA A 8 0.27 9.25 -3.84
C ALA A 8 1.16 8.12 -3.32
N PHE A 9 1.00 7.75 -2.03
CA PHE A 9 1.71 6.62 -1.43
C PHE A 9 1.42 5.32 -2.18
N TRP A 10 0.14 4.97 -2.39
CA TRP A 10 -0.23 3.74 -3.10
C TRP A 10 0.26 3.73 -4.55
N ALA A 11 0.23 4.87 -5.25
CA ALA A 11 0.77 4.99 -6.60
C ALA A 11 2.28 4.72 -6.62
N CYS A 12 3.05 5.32 -5.70
CA CYS A 12 4.49 5.06 -5.57
C CYS A 12 4.77 3.57 -5.27
N GLN A 13 4.02 2.97 -4.34
CA GLN A 13 4.17 1.57 -3.98
C GLN A 13 3.87 0.63 -5.17
N LEU A 14 2.82 0.93 -5.94
CA LEU A 14 2.49 0.19 -7.15
C LEU A 14 3.60 0.29 -8.20
N ILE A 15 4.05 1.50 -8.52
CA ILE A 15 5.08 1.73 -9.54
C ILE A 15 6.39 1.03 -9.14
N SER A 16 6.79 1.15 -7.87
CA SER A 16 7.98 0.48 -7.34
C SER A 16 7.87 -1.04 -7.44
N SER A 17 6.71 -1.61 -7.10
CA SER A 17 6.45 -3.06 -7.21
C SER A 17 6.51 -3.56 -8.65
N VAL A 18 5.95 -2.79 -9.59
CA VAL A 18 6.01 -3.11 -11.03
C VAL A 18 7.44 -3.07 -11.54
N LEU A 19 8.22 -2.04 -11.16
CA LEU A 19 9.65 -1.94 -11.50
C LEU A 19 10.44 -3.13 -10.96
N PHE A 20 10.25 -3.52 -9.70
CA PHE A 20 10.93 -4.68 -9.13
C PHE A 20 10.57 -5.98 -9.85
N LYS A 21 9.29 -6.17 -10.21
CA LYS A 21 8.90 -7.32 -11.01
C LYS A 21 9.56 -7.32 -12.39
N TYR A 22 9.65 -6.17 -13.04
CA TYR A 22 10.39 -6.02 -14.29
C TYR A 22 11.88 -6.35 -14.15
N GLY A 23 12.54 -5.86 -13.11
CA GLY A 23 13.93 -6.19 -12.80
C GLY A 23 14.16 -7.67 -12.54
N GLY A 24 13.18 -8.35 -11.95
CA GLY A 24 13.19 -9.80 -11.73
C GLY A 24 13.00 -10.63 -13.00
N ILE A 25 12.15 -10.18 -13.93
CA ILE A 25 11.92 -10.86 -15.22
C ILE A 25 13.09 -10.65 -16.19
N TYR A 26 13.64 -9.43 -16.24
CA TYR A 26 14.71 -9.07 -17.17
C TYR A 26 16.02 -8.79 -16.41
N PRO A 27 16.90 -9.79 -16.25
CA PRO A 27 18.13 -9.67 -15.46
C PRO A 27 19.07 -8.56 -15.98
N LYS A 28 18.99 -8.21 -17.27
CA LYS A 28 19.74 -7.08 -17.87
C LYS A 28 19.43 -5.73 -17.22
N TYR A 29 18.22 -5.54 -16.70
CA TYR A 29 17.77 -4.28 -16.08
C TYR A 29 17.71 -4.35 -14.55
N HIS A 30 18.18 -5.45 -13.94
CA HIS A 30 18.05 -5.72 -12.51
C HIS A 30 18.50 -4.54 -11.63
N TRP A 31 19.71 -4.03 -11.88
CA TRP A 31 20.25 -2.92 -11.09
C TRP A 31 19.50 -1.61 -11.29
N HIS A 32 19.05 -1.33 -12.52
CA HIS A 32 18.28 -0.12 -12.81
C HIS A 32 16.90 -0.16 -12.13
N ALA A 33 16.22 -1.31 -12.22
CA ALA A 33 14.96 -1.54 -11.53
C ALA A 33 15.11 -1.47 -10.01
N PHE A 34 16.21 -2.01 -9.46
CA PHE A 34 16.50 -1.95 -8.03
C PHE A 34 16.69 -0.51 -7.55
N ILE A 35 17.54 0.26 -8.21
CA ILE A 35 17.83 1.66 -7.84
C ILE A 35 16.57 2.52 -7.99
N ALA A 36 15.90 2.45 -9.14
CA ALA A 36 14.70 3.24 -9.41
C ALA A 36 13.55 2.88 -8.47
N GLY A 37 13.31 1.58 -8.24
CA GLY A 37 12.28 1.10 -7.33
C GLY A 37 12.50 1.60 -5.91
N ASN A 38 13.73 1.54 -5.40
CA ASN A 38 14.07 2.04 -4.06
C ASN A 38 13.99 3.57 -3.95
N ALA A 39 14.39 4.33 -4.97
CA ALA A 39 14.26 5.79 -4.97
C ALA A 39 12.78 6.22 -4.83
N ILE A 40 11.87 5.52 -5.51
CA ILE A 40 10.43 5.72 -5.37
C ILE A 40 9.95 5.29 -3.98
N LEU A 41 10.46 4.18 -3.44
CA LEU A 41 10.08 3.68 -2.12
C LEU A 41 10.50 4.62 -0.97
N LEU A 42 11.68 5.25 -1.10
CA LEU A 42 12.13 6.30 -0.18
C LEU A 42 11.20 7.52 -0.24
N THR A 43 10.77 7.89 -1.45
CA THR A 43 9.78 8.97 -1.64
C THR A 43 8.43 8.60 -1.02
N ALA A 44 7.98 7.35 -1.16
CA ALA A 44 6.77 6.85 -0.51
C ALA A 44 6.89 6.90 1.02
N SER A 45 8.05 6.53 1.57
CA SER A 45 8.33 6.62 3.01
C SER A 45 8.19 8.05 3.55
N TRP A 46 8.55 9.06 2.76
CA TRP A 46 8.31 10.46 3.14
C TRP A 46 6.81 10.77 3.29
N PHE A 47 5.96 10.34 2.34
CA PHE A 47 4.51 10.50 2.44
C PHE A 47 3.91 9.78 3.65
N LEU A 48 4.44 8.59 3.96
CA LEU A 48 4.04 7.83 5.14
C LEU A 48 4.32 8.60 6.45
N ILE A 49 5.50 9.23 6.56
CA ILE A 49 5.85 10.08 7.72
C ILE A 49 4.87 11.25 7.85
N GLN A 50 4.48 11.88 6.73
CA GLN A 50 3.47 12.95 6.77
C GLN A 50 2.12 12.42 7.24
N LEU A 51 1.68 11.25 6.78
CA LEU A 51 0.42 10.64 7.20
C LEU A 51 0.39 10.36 8.71
N PHE A 52 1.49 9.88 9.30
CA PHE A 52 1.60 9.69 10.76
C PHE A 52 1.48 10.97 11.58
N ARG A 53 1.76 12.15 10.99
CA ARG A 53 1.55 13.44 11.68
C ARG A 53 0.09 13.83 11.80
N TYR A 54 -0.77 13.33 10.91
CA TYR A 54 -2.17 13.74 10.83
C TYR A 54 -3.16 12.66 11.26
N PHE A 55 -2.76 11.39 11.23
CA PHE A 55 -3.62 10.27 11.55
C PHE A 55 -2.99 9.34 12.60
N PRO A 56 -3.84 8.66 13.40
CA PRO A 56 -3.39 7.65 14.33
C PRO A 56 -2.60 6.53 13.64
N GLN A 57 -1.58 6.02 14.35
CA GLN A 57 -0.73 4.94 13.86
C GLN A 57 -1.49 3.71 13.35
N PRO A 58 -2.56 3.20 14.02
CA PRO A 58 -3.29 2.04 13.54
C PRO A 58 -3.95 2.27 12.18
N ILE A 59 -4.53 3.46 11.95
CA ILE A 59 -5.19 3.82 10.68
C ILE A 59 -4.15 3.89 9.56
N VAL A 60 -3.04 4.57 9.80
CA VAL A 60 -1.98 4.74 8.79
C VAL A 60 -1.39 3.37 8.42
N ILE A 61 -1.05 2.53 9.39
CA ILE A 61 -0.50 1.20 9.11
C ILE A 61 -1.51 0.33 8.35
N ALA A 62 -2.77 0.32 8.76
CA ALA A 62 -3.81 -0.47 8.09
C ALA A 62 -3.99 -0.04 6.63
N LEU A 63 -4.17 1.26 6.38
CA LEU A 63 -4.38 1.79 5.03
C LEU A 63 -3.13 1.73 4.16
N CYS A 64 -1.95 2.03 4.70
CA CYS A 64 -0.72 1.99 3.92
C CYS A 64 -0.33 0.54 3.59
N SER A 65 -0.29 -0.37 4.57
CA SER A 65 0.11 -1.76 4.31
C SER A 65 -0.97 -2.53 3.57
N GLY A 66 -2.20 -2.53 4.09
CA GLY A 66 -3.32 -3.26 3.49
C GLY A 66 -3.75 -2.65 2.15
N GLY A 67 -3.83 -1.33 2.05
CA GLY A 67 -4.16 -0.66 0.79
C GLY A 67 -3.09 -0.83 -0.27
N THR A 68 -1.80 -0.85 0.11
CA THR A 68 -0.72 -1.20 -0.84
C THR A 68 -0.88 -2.62 -1.35
N PHE A 69 -1.12 -3.59 -0.45
CA PHE A 69 -1.32 -4.97 -0.87
C PHE A 69 -2.47 -5.06 -1.89
N VAL A 70 -3.62 -4.46 -1.58
CA VAL A 70 -4.77 -4.47 -2.50
C VAL A 70 -4.42 -3.82 -3.83
N THR A 71 -3.83 -2.63 -3.81
CA THR A 71 -3.48 -1.87 -5.03
C THR A 71 -2.45 -2.60 -5.88
N VAL A 72 -1.43 -3.21 -5.27
CA VAL A 72 -0.41 -3.98 -5.99
C VAL A 72 -1.02 -5.23 -6.61
N GLN A 73 -1.88 -5.97 -5.88
CA GLN A 73 -2.52 -7.16 -6.44
C GLN A 73 -3.40 -6.82 -7.65
N PHE A 74 -4.18 -5.74 -7.57
CA PHE A 74 -4.95 -5.25 -8.72
C PHE A 74 -4.05 -4.78 -9.86
N GLY A 75 -3.01 -4.00 -9.56
CA GLY A 75 -2.08 -3.52 -10.57
C GLY A 75 -1.30 -4.64 -11.27
N MET A 76 -0.92 -5.69 -10.53
CA MET A 76 -0.28 -6.87 -11.08
C MET A 76 -1.24 -7.68 -11.96
N ALA A 77 -2.51 -7.81 -11.54
CA ALA A 77 -3.53 -8.47 -12.33
C ALA A 77 -3.83 -7.73 -13.64
N LEU A 78 -3.90 -6.39 -13.61
CA LEU A 78 -4.14 -5.57 -14.79
C LEU A 78 -2.93 -5.53 -15.74
N TYR A 79 -1.74 -5.27 -15.21
CA TYR A 79 -0.57 -4.97 -16.01
C TYR A 79 0.15 -6.24 -16.49
N PHE A 80 0.32 -7.23 -15.62
CA PHE A 80 0.99 -8.48 -15.97
C PHE A 80 0.01 -9.61 -16.32
N LYS A 81 -1.30 -9.31 -16.41
CA LYS A 81 -2.37 -10.30 -16.68
C LYS A 81 -2.30 -11.52 -15.75
N GLN A 82 -1.82 -11.32 -14.53
CA GLN A 82 -1.65 -12.39 -13.56
C GLN A 82 -3.03 -12.70 -12.95
N SER A 83 -3.59 -13.85 -13.26
CA SER A 83 -4.88 -14.27 -12.72
C SER A 83 -4.79 -14.44 -11.20
N LEU A 84 -5.63 -13.71 -10.46
CA LEU A 84 -5.78 -13.90 -9.02
C LEU A 84 -6.47 -15.23 -8.76
N SER A 85 -5.86 -16.06 -7.92
CA SER A 85 -6.48 -17.31 -7.46
C SER A 85 -7.67 -17.00 -6.54
N TRP A 86 -8.68 -17.88 -6.52
CA TRP A 86 -9.81 -17.79 -5.60
C TRP A 86 -9.38 -17.61 -4.13
N VAL A 87 -8.32 -18.29 -3.72
CA VAL A 87 -7.76 -18.15 -2.36
C VAL A 87 -7.18 -16.75 -2.12
N GLN A 88 -6.57 -16.14 -3.13
CA GLN A 88 -6.03 -14.77 -3.04
C GLN A 88 -7.15 -13.74 -2.96
N ILE A 89 -8.27 -13.95 -3.64
CA ILE A 89 -9.45 -13.08 -3.56
C ILE A 89 -10.04 -13.13 -2.14
N VAL A 90 -10.13 -14.31 -1.54
CA VAL A 90 -10.55 -14.46 -0.13
C VAL A 90 -9.57 -13.73 0.80
N GLY A 91 -8.27 -13.90 0.60
CA GLY A 91 -7.25 -13.16 1.36
C GLY A 91 -7.39 -11.63 1.22
N LEU A 92 -7.67 -11.16 0.01
CA LEU A 92 -7.92 -9.74 -0.27
C LEU A 92 -9.13 -9.23 0.52
N PHE A 93 -10.20 -10.01 0.59
CA PHE A 93 -11.40 -9.67 1.35
C PHE A 93 -11.12 -9.54 2.85
N PHE A 94 -10.34 -10.47 3.43
CA PHE A 94 -9.92 -10.37 4.83
C PHE A 94 -9.09 -9.13 5.10
N ILE A 95 -8.19 -8.75 4.18
CA ILE A 95 -7.39 -7.53 4.33
C ILE A 95 -8.28 -6.28 4.30
N VAL A 96 -9.18 -6.17 3.32
CA VAL A 96 -10.11 -5.04 3.25
C VAL A 96 -10.96 -4.95 4.53
N THR A 97 -11.46 -6.10 5.00
CA THR A 97 -12.24 -6.17 6.24
C THR A 97 -11.42 -5.73 7.46
N GLY A 98 -10.17 -6.19 7.57
CA GLY A 98 -9.25 -5.78 8.64
C GLY A 98 -8.97 -4.28 8.64
N ILE A 99 -8.80 -3.67 7.46
CA ILE A 99 -8.63 -2.22 7.32
C ILE A 99 -9.86 -1.48 7.87
N VAL A 100 -11.06 -1.90 7.46
CA VAL A 100 -12.33 -1.28 7.85
C VAL A 100 -12.53 -1.39 9.36
N ILE A 101 -12.36 -2.58 9.94
CA ILE A 101 -12.49 -2.80 11.39
C ILE A 101 -11.47 -1.96 12.17
N THR A 102 -10.22 -1.90 11.71
CA THR A 102 -9.17 -1.10 12.36
C THR A 102 -9.49 0.39 12.32
N ALA A 103 -10.00 0.87 11.18
CA ALA A 103 -10.39 2.26 11.02
C ALA A 103 -11.51 2.64 12.00
N TYR A 104 -12.60 1.86 12.07
CA TYR A 104 -13.70 2.12 12.99
C TYR A 104 -13.32 1.93 14.46
N GLY A 105 -12.55 0.89 14.79
CA GLY A 105 -12.10 0.65 16.15
C GLY A 105 -11.26 1.80 16.70
N THR A 106 -10.42 2.39 15.85
CA THR A 106 -9.59 3.55 16.23
C THR A 106 -10.42 4.81 16.41
N THR A 107 -11.44 5.04 15.57
CA THR A 107 -12.35 6.18 15.72
C THR A 107 -13.17 6.08 17.01
N GLY A 108 -13.68 4.88 17.33
CA GLY A 108 -14.43 4.64 18.57
C GLY A 108 -13.57 4.74 19.84
N SER A 109 -12.30 4.32 19.80
CA SER A 109 -11.39 4.50 20.94
C SER A 109 -11.02 5.97 21.18
N LEU A 110 -10.92 6.78 20.11
CA LEU A 110 -10.62 8.21 20.21
C LEU A 110 -11.80 9.02 20.75
N SER A 111 -13.05 8.60 20.52
CA SER A 111 -14.23 9.26 21.10
C SER A 111 -14.35 9.00 22.60
N LEU A 112 -14.04 7.77 23.06
CA LEU A 112 -14.12 7.38 24.47
C LEU A 112 -13.00 7.96 25.35
N SER A 113 -11.90 8.45 24.76
CA SER A 113 -10.79 9.07 25.49
C SER A 113 -10.98 10.59 25.72
N LYS A 114 -12.03 11.19 25.15
CA LYS A 114 -12.32 12.63 25.28
C LYS A 114 -13.41 12.94 26.31
N ASP A 115 -14.02 11.91 26.88
CA ASP A 115 -14.94 11.98 28.03
C ASP A 115 -14.18 11.66 29.33
#